data_AF-A0A535GX23-F1
#
_entry.id   AF-A0A535GX23-F1
#
_cell.length_a   1.000
_cell.length_b   1.000
_cell.length_c   1.000
_cell.angle_alpha   90.00
_cell.angle_beta   90.00
_cell.angle_gamma   90.00
#
_symmetry.space_group_name_H-M   'P 1'
#
loop_
_entity.id
_entity.type
_entity.pdbx_description
1 polymer ?
#
loop_
_entity_poly.entity_id
_entity_poly.type
_entity_poly.pdbx_seq_one_letter_code
_entity_poly.pdbx_strand_id
1 'polypeptide(L)'
;MYVVTWQAGKVSTQASVDVPHPISGARLRDIYMESVKALTFGLAKFRNNSVVVGPVTLLRFGRATVTRTSVDWPIEGGLLTGASGGHLRIQSSAGHVEAVVTGYRPILPRPLYAATHLQVHLLFTRLYLLGLRGREPSPGPTPSQEDRIRAAGVDVAFCLTLARLTGRRRLGRTIAVAAAYHVVCWSVWGRTLGGIVMRQRVVAVDGTPLLPTQAMLRFALLPTSWISRRPVHDEIAQSTVIAL
;
A
#
# COMPACT_ATOMS: atom_id res chain seq x y z
N MET A 1 9.32 8.88 -1.58
CA MET A 1 9.77 9.10 -0.18
C MET A 1 8.56 9.55 0.63
N TYR A 2 8.46 9.17 1.91
CA TYR A 2 7.39 9.62 2.80
C TYR A 2 7.92 10.67 3.77
N VAL A 3 7.22 11.78 3.87
CA VAL A 3 7.47 12.78 4.91
C VAL A 3 6.25 12.80 5.81
N VAL A 4 6.47 12.66 7.12
CA VAL A 4 5.42 12.80 8.14
C VAL A 4 5.87 13.85 9.14
N THR A 5 5.10 14.91 9.28
CA THR A 5 5.37 15.99 10.24
C THR A 5 4.21 16.14 11.21
N TRP A 6 4.54 16.53 12.43
CA TRP A 6 3.58 16.78 13.50
C TRP A 6 3.77 18.20 14.03
N GLN A 7 2.70 18.98 14.05
CA GLN A 7 2.73 20.34 14.59
C GLN A 7 1.41 20.63 15.32
N ALA A 8 1.49 21.00 16.60
CA ALA A 8 0.33 21.36 17.43
C ALA A 8 -0.82 20.33 17.36
N GLY A 9 -0.50 19.04 17.42
CA GLY A 9 -1.49 17.94 17.36
C GLY A 9 -2.08 17.67 15.97
N LYS A 10 -1.58 18.35 14.94
CA LYS A 10 -1.93 18.10 13.53
C LYS A 10 -0.83 17.29 12.86
N VAL A 11 -1.21 16.40 11.97
CA VAL A 11 -0.30 15.61 11.14
C VAL A 11 -0.38 16.09 9.70
N SER A 12 0.77 16.16 9.05
CA SER A 12 0.89 16.33 7.61
C SER A 12 1.70 15.18 7.03
N THR A 13 1.30 14.69 5.86
CA THR A 13 1.97 13.61 5.16
C THR A 13 2.17 13.97 3.70
N GLN A 14 3.31 13.60 3.14
CA GLN A 14 3.62 13.83 1.73
C GLN A 14 4.22 12.55 1.13
N ALA A 15 3.77 12.21 -0.07
CA ALA A 15 4.26 11.07 -0.83
C ALA A 15 4.17 11.37 -2.32
N SER A 16 5.12 10.83 -3.09
CA SER A 16 5.16 11.00 -4.54
C SER A 16 5.59 9.73 -5.25
N VAL A 17 5.25 9.68 -6.54
CA VAL A 17 5.68 8.65 -7.49
C VAL A 17 5.85 9.26 -8.87
N ASP A 18 6.76 8.72 -9.66
CA ASP A 18 6.86 9.05 -11.07
C ASP A 18 5.77 8.31 -11.86
N VAL A 19 5.19 8.99 -12.84
CA VAL A 19 4.16 8.47 -13.72
C VAL A 19 4.57 8.65 -15.19
N PRO A 20 4.24 7.70 -16.07
CA PRO A 20 4.66 7.76 -17.46
C PRO A 20 3.95 8.87 -18.24
N HIS A 21 2.75 9.28 -17.83
CA HIS A 21 1.95 10.28 -18.52
C HIS A 21 1.31 11.26 -17.52
N PRO A 22 1.16 12.55 -17.89
CA PRO A 22 0.42 13.51 -17.08
C PRO A 22 -1.03 13.08 -16.84
N ILE A 23 -1.53 13.30 -15.62
CA ILE A 23 -2.89 12.91 -15.22
C ILE A 23 -3.68 14.17 -14.87
N SER A 24 -4.88 14.33 -15.43
CA SER A 24 -5.72 15.49 -15.15
C SER A 24 -6.26 15.46 -13.72
N GLY A 25 -6.54 16.64 -13.15
CA GLY A 25 -7.12 16.76 -11.81
C GLY A 25 -8.44 16.01 -11.65
N ALA A 26 -9.28 16.03 -12.68
CA ALA A 26 -10.53 15.26 -12.70
C ALA A 26 -10.27 13.75 -12.66
N ARG A 27 -9.29 13.26 -13.43
CA ARG A 27 -8.94 11.84 -13.44
C ARG A 27 -8.31 11.40 -12.11
N LEU A 28 -7.48 12.23 -11.49
CA LEU A 28 -6.93 11.98 -10.15
C LEU A 28 -8.05 11.82 -9.12
N ARG A 29 -9.05 12.71 -9.16
CA ARG A 29 -10.25 12.65 -8.31
C ARG A 29 -10.99 11.33 -8.48
N ASP A 30 -11.31 10.97 -9.72
CA ASP A 30 -12.13 9.80 -10.02
C ASP A 30 -11.39 8.50 -9.63
N ILE A 31 -10.10 8.39 -9.96
CA ILE A 31 -9.29 7.23 -9.55
C ILE A 31 -9.17 7.15 -8.03
N TYR A 32 -9.06 8.27 -7.31
CA TYR A 32 -9.01 8.25 -5.85
C TYR A 32 -10.30 7.65 -5.26
N MET A 33 -11.46 8.09 -5.77
CA MET A 33 -12.77 7.57 -5.35
C MET A 33 -12.93 6.08 -5.66
N GLU A 34 -12.48 5.63 -6.83
CA GLU A 34 -12.45 4.21 -7.22
C GLU A 34 -11.50 3.40 -6.33
N SER A 35 -10.33 3.96 -6.01
CA SER A 35 -9.30 3.32 -5.20
C SER A 35 -9.74 3.13 -3.75
N VAL A 36 -10.53 4.05 -3.18
CA VAL A 36 -11.14 3.87 -1.85
C VAL A 36 -11.91 2.55 -1.79
N LYS A 37 -12.71 2.26 -2.82
CA LYS A 37 -13.47 1.02 -2.90
C LYS A 37 -12.57 -0.18 -3.19
N ALA A 38 -11.68 -0.07 -4.17
CA ALA A 38 -10.85 -1.20 -4.61
C ALA A 38 -9.87 -1.66 -3.51
N LEU A 39 -9.15 -0.73 -2.87
CA LEU A 39 -8.12 -1.04 -1.88
C LEU A 39 -8.70 -1.49 -0.53
N THR A 40 -9.96 -1.18 -0.26
CA THR A 40 -10.68 -1.67 0.93
C THR A 40 -11.57 -2.87 0.63
N PHE A 41 -11.41 -3.51 -0.54
CA PHE A 41 -12.20 -4.67 -0.95
C PHE A 41 -13.73 -4.42 -0.91
N GLY A 42 -14.13 -3.19 -1.19
CA GLY A 42 -15.53 -2.75 -1.17
C GLY A 42 -16.09 -2.41 0.21
N LEU A 43 -15.31 -2.55 1.29
CA LEU A 43 -15.71 -2.20 2.66
C LEU A 43 -15.97 -0.70 2.80
N ALA A 44 -15.04 0.13 2.29
CA ALA A 44 -15.20 1.57 2.25
C ALA A 44 -15.68 2.02 0.88
N LYS A 45 -16.52 3.05 0.85
CA LYS A 45 -17.01 3.68 -0.37
C LYS A 45 -16.88 5.18 -0.27
N PHE A 46 -16.67 5.84 -1.39
CA PHE A 46 -16.76 7.28 -1.48
C PHE A 46 -18.19 7.66 -1.90
N ARG A 47 -18.93 8.36 -1.04
CA ARG A 47 -20.33 8.81 -1.28
C ARG A 47 -20.50 10.21 -0.74
N ASN A 48 -21.06 11.12 -1.54
CA ASN A 48 -21.37 12.50 -1.15
C ASN A 48 -20.19 13.19 -0.43
N ASN A 49 -19.02 13.20 -1.07
CA ASN A 49 -17.77 13.73 -0.49
C ASN A 49 -17.35 13.10 0.85
N SER A 50 -17.75 11.87 1.13
CA SER A 50 -17.41 11.19 2.37
C SER A 50 -16.91 9.78 2.10
N VAL A 51 -15.92 9.35 2.88
CA VAL A 51 -15.51 7.94 2.96
C VAL A 51 -16.34 7.27 4.05
N VAL A 52 -17.16 6.30 3.65
CA VAL A 52 -18.11 5.61 4.52
C VAL A 52 -17.85 4.10 4.55
N VAL A 53 -18.10 3.48 5.70
CA VAL A 53 -18.15 2.02 5.88
C VAL A 53 -19.52 1.68 6.46
N GLY A 54 -20.37 1.06 5.62
CA GLY A 54 -21.78 0.84 5.97
C GLY A 54 -22.47 2.19 6.30
N PRO A 55 -23.10 2.34 7.48
CA PRO A 55 -23.75 3.59 7.90
C PRO A 55 -22.75 4.61 8.50
N VAL A 56 -21.49 4.25 8.71
CA VAL A 56 -20.52 5.06 9.45
C VAL A 56 -19.71 5.94 8.50
N THR A 57 -19.70 7.26 8.75
CA THR A 57 -18.81 8.21 8.06
C THR A 57 -17.44 8.25 8.73
N LEU A 58 -16.43 7.69 8.08
CA LEU A 58 -15.06 7.69 8.58
C LEU A 58 -14.41 9.07 8.42
N LEU A 59 -14.51 9.63 7.21
CA LEU A 59 -14.01 10.96 6.86
C LEU A 59 -15.04 11.68 6.01
N ARG A 60 -15.29 12.94 6.33
CA ARG A 60 -16.11 13.85 5.53
C ARG A 60 -15.21 14.92 4.94
N PHE A 61 -15.29 15.07 3.62
CA PHE A 61 -14.62 16.10 2.86
C PHE A 61 -15.63 17.15 2.42
N GLY A 62 -15.17 18.39 2.26
CA GLY A 62 -15.95 19.42 1.61
C GLY A 62 -15.90 19.30 0.09
N ARG A 63 -16.38 20.35 -0.58
CA ARG A 63 -16.39 20.42 -2.04
C ARG A 63 -14.95 20.37 -2.58
N ALA A 64 -14.69 19.43 -3.48
CA ALA A 64 -13.41 19.32 -4.15
C ALA A 64 -13.14 20.53 -5.06
N THR A 65 -11.97 21.14 -4.91
CA THR A 65 -11.44 22.11 -5.87
C THR A 65 -10.60 21.35 -6.89
N VAL A 66 -11.13 21.20 -8.11
CA VAL A 66 -10.45 20.49 -9.20
C VAL A 66 -9.86 21.51 -10.17
N THR A 67 -8.56 21.42 -10.42
CA THR A 67 -7.87 22.19 -11.45
C THR A 67 -7.50 21.29 -12.62
N ARG A 68 -6.77 21.82 -13.62
CA ARG A 68 -6.29 21.02 -14.77
C ARG A 68 -5.45 19.83 -14.35
N THR A 69 -4.63 19.97 -13.32
CA THR A 69 -3.63 18.96 -12.92
C THR A 69 -3.68 18.59 -11.44
N SER A 70 -4.61 19.13 -10.67
CA SER A 70 -4.72 18.81 -9.24
C SER A 70 -6.17 18.72 -8.77
N VAL A 71 -6.34 18.05 -7.63
CA VAL A 71 -7.58 18.04 -6.87
C VAL A 71 -7.24 18.29 -5.40
N ASP A 72 -8.01 19.16 -4.76
CA ASP A 72 -7.89 19.49 -3.33
C ASP A 72 -9.25 19.29 -2.65
N TRP A 73 -9.24 18.54 -1.54
CA TRP A 73 -10.40 18.35 -0.68
C TRP A 73 -10.12 18.90 0.72
N PRO A 74 -10.93 19.85 1.23
CA PRO A 74 -10.88 20.20 2.64
C PRO A 74 -11.46 19.05 3.48
N ILE A 75 -10.85 18.77 4.63
CA ILE A 75 -11.32 17.75 5.57
C ILE A 75 -12.23 18.41 6.59
N GLU A 76 -13.53 18.11 6.54
CA GLU A 76 -14.56 18.75 7.35
C GLU A 76 -14.94 17.95 8.60
N GLY A 77 -14.54 16.69 8.70
CA GLY A 77 -14.79 15.88 9.90
C GLY A 77 -14.88 14.39 9.61
N GLY A 78 -15.80 13.72 10.31
CA GLY A 78 -15.96 12.26 10.31
C GLY A 78 -15.41 11.61 11.59
N LEU A 79 -15.70 10.32 11.77
CA LEU A 79 -15.37 9.58 12.99
C LEU A 79 -13.86 9.56 13.30
N LEU A 80 -13.01 9.58 12.26
CA LEU A 80 -11.56 9.51 12.44
C LEU A 80 -10.94 10.88 12.76
N THR A 81 -11.71 11.95 12.64
CA THR A 81 -11.24 13.33 12.71
C THR A 81 -11.56 13.93 14.07
N GLY A 82 -10.54 14.42 14.79
CA GLY A 82 -10.71 15.05 16.11
C GLY A 82 -11.25 16.48 16.04
N ALA A 83 -11.01 17.20 14.95
CA ALA A 83 -11.63 18.48 14.64
C ALA A 83 -11.60 18.75 13.14
N SER A 84 -12.58 19.49 12.61
CA SER A 84 -12.58 19.96 11.22
C SER A 84 -11.30 20.74 10.89
N GLY A 85 -10.77 20.54 9.70
CA GLY A 85 -9.60 21.23 9.19
C GLY A 85 -8.59 20.29 8.53
N GLY A 86 -7.72 20.91 7.75
CA GLY A 86 -6.73 20.22 6.93
C GLY A 86 -7.24 19.94 5.52
N HIS A 87 -6.32 19.55 4.65
CA HIS A 87 -6.56 19.36 3.23
C HIS A 87 -5.90 18.08 2.74
N LEU A 88 -6.59 17.35 1.87
CA LEU A 88 -6.00 16.32 1.01
C LEU A 88 -5.86 16.92 -0.38
N ARG A 89 -4.62 17.07 -0.84
CA ARG A 89 -4.29 17.54 -2.18
C ARG A 89 -3.56 16.46 -2.95
N ILE A 90 -3.98 16.23 -4.19
CA ILE A 90 -3.28 15.34 -5.13
C ILE A 90 -2.98 16.16 -6.38
N GLN A 91 -1.72 16.20 -6.79
CA GLN A 91 -1.24 17.02 -7.88
C GLN A 91 -0.36 16.21 -8.82
N SER A 92 -0.65 16.31 -10.11
CA SER A 92 0.24 15.87 -11.18
C SER A 92 1.05 17.07 -11.69
N SER A 93 2.35 16.87 -11.85
CA SER A 93 3.27 17.87 -12.40
C SER A 93 4.41 17.13 -13.10
N ALA A 94 4.82 17.57 -14.28
CA ALA A 94 6.04 17.11 -14.98
C ALA A 94 6.45 15.63 -14.76
N GLY A 95 5.57 14.67 -15.07
CA GLY A 95 5.88 13.24 -14.97
C GLY A 95 5.90 12.66 -13.55
N HIS A 96 5.43 13.39 -12.55
CA HIS A 96 5.25 12.90 -11.18
C HIS A 96 3.85 13.22 -10.66
N VAL A 97 3.39 12.41 -9.72
CA VAL A 97 2.18 12.66 -8.95
C VAL A 97 2.53 12.68 -7.48
N GLU A 98 2.05 13.71 -6.80
CA GLU A 98 2.22 13.93 -5.38
C GLU A 98 0.87 13.93 -4.67
N ALA A 99 0.81 13.27 -3.52
CA ALA A 99 -0.30 13.30 -2.59
C ALA A 99 0.18 13.91 -1.27
N VAL A 100 -0.49 15.00 -0.86
CA VAL A 100 -0.20 15.74 0.36
C VAL A 100 -1.44 15.81 1.23
N VAL A 101 -1.30 15.43 2.49
CA VAL A 101 -2.27 15.75 3.53
C VAL A 101 -1.64 16.82 4.40
N THR A 102 -2.34 17.93 4.62
CA THR A 102 -1.86 19.01 5.48
C THR A 102 -2.82 19.26 6.63
N GLY A 103 -2.29 19.47 7.83
CA GLY A 103 -3.08 20.00 8.95
C GLY A 103 -4.20 19.08 9.47
N TYR A 104 -4.16 17.79 9.17
CA TYR A 104 -5.18 16.83 9.62
C TYR A 104 -5.07 16.61 11.13
N ARG A 105 -6.19 16.71 11.85
CA ARG A 105 -6.23 16.46 13.30
C ARG A 105 -6.91 15.11 13.58
N PRO A 106 -6.16 14.06 13.94
CA PRO A 106 -6.76 12.77 14.25
C PRO A 106 -7.53 12.82 15.59
N ILE A 107 -8.56 11.99 15.72
CA ILE A 107 -9.28 11.80 16.98
C ILE A 107 -8.44 11.07 18.03
N LEU A 108 -7.62 10.13 17.56
CA LEU A 108 -6.78 9.32 18.44
C LEU A 108 -5.56 10.11 18.93
N PRO A 109 -5.11 9.86 20.18
CA PRO A 109 -3.83 10.34 20.65
C PRO A 109 -2.70 9.93 19.69
N ARG A 110 -1.70 10.81 19.55
CA ARG A 110 -0.56 10.63 18.63
C ARG A 110 0.03 9.20 18.60
N PRO A 111 0.37 8.55 19.73
CA PRO A 111 0.99 7.22 19.67
C PRO A 111 0.04 6.16 19.08
N LEU A 112 -1.23 6.18 19.46
CA LEU A 112 -2.23 5.25 18.92
C LEU A 112 -2.47 5.51 17.43
N TYR A 113 -2.63 6.78 17.04
CA TYR A 113 -2.80 7.15 15.64
C TYR A 113 -1.58 6.73 14.80
N ALA A 114 -0.36 6.97 15.29
CA ALA A 114 0.87 6.65 14.57
C ALA A 114 1.06 5.13 14.38
N ALA A 115 0.67 4.33 15.37
CA ALA A 115 0.77 2.88 15.33
C ALA A 115 -0.34 2.21 14.49
N THR A 116 -1.49 2.86 14.32
CA THR A 116 -2.64 2.26 13.61
C THR A 116 -3.01 3.02 12.35
N HIS A 117 -3.76 4.12 12.46
CA HIS A 117 -4.38 4.82 11.34
C HIS A 117 -3.35 5.39 10.38
N LEU A 118 -2.25 5.95 10.88
CA LEU A 118 -1.18 6.48 10.03
C LEU A 118 -0.63 5.40 9.11
N GLN A 119 -0.41 4.18 9.61
CA GLN A 119 0.09 3.07 8.80
C GLN A 119 -0.88 2.71 7.67
N VAL A 120 -2.19 2.74 7.95
CA VAL A 120 -3.24 2.53 6.96
C VAL A 120 -3.27 3.66 5.93
N HIS A 121 -3.19 4.93 6.36
CA HIS A 121 -3.17 6.08 5.46
C HIS A 121 -1.94 6.06 4.55
N LEU A 122 -0.76 5.78 5.09
CA LEU A 122 0.47 5.70 4.32
C LEU A 122 0.43 4.53 3.33
N LEU A 123 -0.07 3.35 3.74
CA LEU A 123 -0.25 2.22 2.83
C LEU A 123 -1.26 2.56 1.72
N PHE A 124 -2.41 3.13 2.07
CA PHE A 124 -3.44 3.49 1.10
C PHE A 124 -2.90 4.49 0.07
N THR A 125 -2.26 5.57 0.53
CA THR A 125 -1.63 6.55 -0.35
C THR A 125 -0.55 5.90 -1.21
N ARG A 126 0.24 4.96 -0.66
CA ARG A 126 1.24 4.20 -1.42
C ARG A 126 0.60 3.45 -2.58
N LEU A 127 -0.41 2.64 -2.28
CA LEU A 127 -1.04 1.77 -3.27
C LEU A 127 -1.81 2.57 -4.31
N TYR A 128 -2.44 3.67 -3.92
CA TYR A 128 -3.05 4.62 -4.84
C TYR A 128 -2.03 5.19 -5.82
N LEU A 129 -0.92 5.76 -5.32
CA LEU A 129 0.13 6.34 -6.15
C LEU A 129 0.76 5.28 -7.08
N LEU A 130 1.10 4.10 -6.55
CA LEU A 130 1.63 3.01 -7.36
C LEU A 130 0.65 2.53 -8.43
N GLY A 131 -0.66 2.56 -8.15
CA GLY A 131 -1.71 2.29 -9.13
C GLY A 131 -1.72 3.31 -10.27
N LEU A 132 -1.47 4.60 -9.97
CA LEU A 132 -1.33 5.65 -10.99
C LEU A 132 -0.07 5.47 -11.86
N ARG A 133 1.04 5.06 -11.25
CA ARG A 133 2.27 4.71 -11.98
C ARG A 133 2.01 3.59 -12.98
N GLY A 134 1.16 2.63 -12.62
CA GLY A 134 0.85 1.46 -13.43
C GLY A 134 1.95 0.41 -13.37
N ARG A 135 1.80 -0.68 -14.12
CA ARG A 135 2.79 -1.79 -14.13
C ARG A 135 3.76 -1.73 -15.29
N GLU A 136 3.46 -0.91 -16.30
CA GLU A 136 4.26 -0.77 -17.51
C GLU A 136 4.95 0.61 -17.57
N PRO A 137 6.22 0.67 -18.00
CA PRO A 137 7.11 -0.48 -18.22
C PRO A 137 7.44 -1.21 -16.90
N SER A 138 7.77 -2.50 -16.95
CA SER A 138 8.21 -3.22 -15.75
C SER A 138 9.53 -2.63 -15.23
N PRO A 139 9.74 -2.53 -13.90
CA PRO A 139 11.01 -2.05 -13.35
C PRO A 139 12.20 -2.98 -13.62
N GLY A 140 11.95 -4.19 -14.14
CA GLY A 140 12.99 -5.13 -14.56
C GLY A 140 12.42 -6.32 -15.31
N PRO A 141 13.28 -7.23 -15.81
CA PRO A 141 12.85 -8.45 -16.49
C PRO A 141 11.96 -9.29 -15.57
N THR A 142 10.87 -9.84 -16.09
CA THR A 142 9.97 -10.68 -15.29
C THR A 142 10.45 -12.13 -15.35
N PRO A 143 10.70 -12.80 -14.20
CA PRO A 143 11.09 -14.20 -14.18
C PRO A 143 9.95 -15.11 -14.62
N SER A 144 10.28 -16.30 -15.12
CA SER A 144 9.30 -17.30 -15.52
C SER A 144 8.43 -17.74 -14.34
N GLN A 145 7.21 -18.20 -14.62
CA GLN A 145 6.31 -18.71 -13.58
C GLN A 145 6.92 -19.93 -12.86
N GLU A 146 7.65 -20.78 -13.58
CA GLU A 146 8.31 -21.95 -13.01
C GLU A 146 9.39 -21.56 -11.99
N ASP A 147 10.24 -20.58 -12.33
CA ASP A 147 11.29 -20.13 -11.41
C ASP A 147 10.68 -19.47 -10.16
N ARG A 148 9.56 -18.77 -10.31
CA ARG A 148 8.82 -18.21 -9.16
C ARG A 148 8.28 -19.30 -8.24
N ILE A 149 7.75 -20.38 -8.81
CA ILE A 149 7.26 -21.54 -8.04
C ILE A 149 8.43 -22.23 -7.33
N ARG A 150 9.56 -22.43 -8.01
CA ARG A 150 10.75 -23.04 -7.40
C ARG A 150 11.31 -22.18 -6.27
N ALA A 151 11.38 -20.85 -6.44
CA ALA A 151 11.77 -19.93 -5.37
C ALA A 151 10.83 -20.06 -4.15
N ALA A 152 9.51 -20.06 -4.38
CA ALA A 152 8.52 -20.25 -3.32
C ALA A 152 8.68 -21.61 -2.61
N GLY A 153 9.01 -22.68 -3.34
CA GLY A 153 9.29 -24.00 -2.77
C GLY A 153 10.47 -23.99 -1.78
N VAL A 154 11.55 -23.30 -2.13
CA VAL A 154 12.72 -23.11 -1.25
C VAL A 154 12.32 -22.37 0.03
N ASP A 155 11.55 -21.29 -0.10
CA ASP A 155 11.09 -20.50 1.04
C ASP A 155 10.15 -21.28 1.98
N VAL A 156 9.27 -22.10 1.41
CA VAL A 156 8.39 -22.99 2.19
C VAL A 156 9.21 -24.03 2.96
N ALA A 157 10.18 -24.69 2.31
CA ALA A 157 11.05 -25.66 2.95
C ALA A 157 11.84 -25.02 4.11
N PHE A 158 12.34 -23.81 3.90
CA PHE A 158 13.07 -23.04 4.92
C PHE A 158 12.17 -22.67 6.10
N CYS A 159 10.99 -22.10 5.86
CA CYS A 159 10.03 -21.72 6.90
C CYS A 159 9.56 -22.94 7.72
N LEU A 160 9.30 -24.07 7.06
CA LEU A 160 8.92 -25.32 7.73
C LEU A 160 10.07 -25.85 8.60
N THR A 161 11.32 -25.73 8.15
CA THR A 161 12.50 -26.15 8.92
C THR A 161 12.68 -25.28 10.16
N LEU A 162 12.62 -23.95 10.02
CA LEU A 162 12.65 -23.03 11.16
C LEU A 162 11.51 -23.29 12.15
N ALA A 163 10.28 -23.49 11.67
CA ALA A 163 9.14 -23.78 12.53
C ALA A 163 9.33 -25.08 13.32
N ARG A 164 9.95 -26.11 12.73
CA ARG A 164 10.27 -27.38 13.41
C ARG A 164 11.35 -27.22 14.47
N LEU A 165 12.42 -26.47 14.19
CA LEU A 165 13.52 -26.25 15.14
C LEU A 165 13.07 -25.56 16.42
N THR A 166 12.00 -24.78 16.34
CA THR A 166 11.51 -24.00 17.47
C THR A 166 10.56 -24.78 18.40
N GLY A 167 10.13 -26.01 18.05
CA GLY A 167 9.32 -26.90 18.91
C GLY A 167 8.17 -27.62 18.19
N ARG A 168 7.10 -28.00 18.92
CA ARG A 168 5.92 -28.71 18.36
C ARG A 168 5.27 -27.93 17.20
N ARG A 169 4.96 -28.63 16.11
CA ARG A 169 4.27 -28.07 14.93
C ARG A 169 2.87 -27.58 15.30
N ARG A 170 2.72 -26.27 15.46
CA ARG A 170 1.42 -25.60 15.49
C ARG A 170 1.31 -24.72 14.25
N LEU A 171 0.22 -24.90 13.49
CA LEU A 171 -0.03 -24.19 12.24
C LEU A 171 0.14 -22.66 12.39
N GLY A 172 -0.42 -22.09 13.46
CA GLY A 172 -0.30 -20.65 13.75
C GLY A 172 1.14 -20.18 13.92
N ARG A 173 2.01 -21.01 14.50
CA ARG A 173 3.44 -20.68 14.67
C ARG A 173 4.18 -20.69 13.33
N THR A 174 3.91 -21.69 12.48
CA THR A 174 4.47 -21.75 11.14
C THR A 174 4.07 -20.53 10.32
N ILE A 175 2.80 -20.11 10.41
CA ILE A 175 2.30 -18.90 9.75
C ILE A 175 3.02 -17.66 10.28
N ALA A 176 3.18 -17.52 11.60
CA ALA A 176 3.88 -16.39 12.20
C ALA A 176 5.36 -16.30 11.76
N VAL A 177 6.07 -17.43 11.76
CA VAL A 177 7.46 -17.51 11.26
C VAL A 177 7.53 -17.15 9.78
N ALA A 178 6.64 -17.70 8.96
CA ALA A 178 6.60 -17.39 7.54
C ALA A 178 6.27 -15.91 7.28
N ALA A 179 5.34 -15.33 8.02
CA ALA A 179 4.98 -13.92 7.91
C ALA A 179 6.18 -13.02 8.28
N ALA A 180 6.81 -13.27 9.44
CA ALA A 180 7.98 -12.52 9.88
C ALA A 180 9.13 -12.61 8.86
N TYR A 181 9.45 -13.82 8.40
CA TYR A 181 10.47 -14.06 7.38
C TYR A 181 10.20 -13.28 6.10
N HIS A 182 9.02 -13.43 5.48
CA HIS A 182 8.72 -12.78 4.21
C HIS A 182 8.63 -11.26 4.33
N VAL A 183 7.99 -10.75 5.39
CA VAL A 183 7.85 -9.29 5.60
C VAL A 183 9.22 -8.64 5.74
N VAL A 184 10.11 -9.22 6.55
CA VAL A 184 11.47 -8.69 6.73
C VAL A 184 12.26 -8.82 5.43
N CYS A 185 12.26 -10.00 4.80
CA CYS A 185 13.02 -10.25 3.58
C CYS A 185 12.63 -9.34 2.41
N TRP A 186 11.33 -9.16 2.18
CA TRP A 186 10.83 -8.30 1.10
C TRP A 186 11.02 -6.81 1.39
N SER A 187 10.93 -6.37 2.64
CA SER A 187 11.03 -4.94 2.97
C SER A 187 12.48 -4.45 3.05
N VAL A 188 13.40 -5.28 3.55
CA VAL A 188 14.80 -4.88 3.76
C VAL A 188 15.66 -5.16 2.53
N TRP A 189 15.67 -6.41 2.05
CA TRP A 189 16.55 -6.81 0.94
C TRP A 189 15.81 -6.93 -0.39
N GLY A 190 14.47 -7.01 -0.35
CA GLY A 190 13.66 -7.39 -1.51
C GLY A 190 13.89 -8.83 -1.95
N ARG A 191 14.60 -9.65 -1.17
CA ARG A 191 14.98 -11.01 -1.55
C ARG A 191 14.75 -11.96 -0.38
N THR A 192 14.11 -13.07 -0.66
CA THR A 192 14.04 -14.24 0.22
C THR A 192 15.19 -15.20 -0.13
N LEU A 193 15.42 -16.23 0.67
CA LEU A 193 16.36 -17.31 0.36
C LEU A 193 16.08 -17.92 -1.02
N GLY A 194 14.81 -18.23 -1.33
CA GLY A 194 14.40 -18.69 -2.65
C GLY A 194 14.72 -17.67 -3.74
N GLY A 195 14.49 -16.38 -3.46
CA GLY A 195 14.87 -15.29 -4.36
C GLY A 195 16.39 -15.18 -4.57
N ILE A 196 17.21 -15.44 -3.56
CA ILE A 196 18.67 -15.47 -3.71
C ILE A 196 19.08 -16.62 -4.64
N VAL A 197 18.55 -17.82 -4.41
CA VAL A 197 18.84 -19.02 -5.21
C VAL A 197 18.42 -18.81 -6.67
N MET A 198 17.24 -18.24 -6.90
CA MET A 198 16.67 -18.04 -8.23
C MET A 198 17.02 -16.70 -8.87
N ARG A 199 17.89 -15.89 -8.24
CA ARG A 199 18.22 -14.52 -8.68
C ARG A 199 16.98 -13.66 -8.94
N GLN A 200 16.04 -13.69 -8.02
CA GLN A 200 14.80 -12.91 -8.05
C GLN A 200 14.78 -11.87 -6.92
N ARG A 201 14.11 -10.75 -7.20
CA ARG A 201 13.84 -9.70 -6.23
C ARG A 201 12.38 -9.26 -6.31
N VAL A 202 11.75 -9.07 -5.16
CA VAL A 202 10.44 -8.44 -5.02
C VAL A 202 10.63 -6.94 -4.82
N VAL A 203 9.96 -6.15 -5.64
CA VAL A 203 9.98 -4.68 -5.61
C VAL A 203 8.56 -4.13 -5.78
N ALA A 204 8.33 -2.88 -5.37
CA ALA A 204 7.12 -2.16 -5.74
C ALA A 204 7.10 -1.96 -7.27
N VAL A 205 5.95 -1.66 -7.86
CA VAL A 205 5.85 -1.47 -9.31
C VAL A 205 6.73 -0.32 -9.83
N ASP A 206 7.07 0.65 -9.00
CA ASP A 206 8.04 1.72 -9.31
C ASP A 206 9.52 1.31 -9.11
N GLY A 207 9.81 0.04 -8.80
CA GLY A 207 11.16 -0.50 -8.62
C GLY A 207 11.76 -0.30 -7.23
N THR A 208 11.09 0.45 -6.35
CA THR A 208 11.58 0.70 -4.99
C THR A 208 11.33 -0.49 -4.04
N PRO A 209 11.99 -0.54 -2.86
CA PRO A 209 11.70 -1.56 -1.85
C PRO A 209 10.24 -1.51 -1.36
N LEU A 210 9.72 -2.66 -0.91
CA LEU A 210 8.37 -2.71 -0.33
C LEU A 210 8.37 -2.07 1.06
N LEU A 211 7.31 -1.33 1.37
CA LEU A 211 7.03 -0.97 2.75
C LEU A 211 6.64 -2.22 3.56
N PRO A 212 6.95 -2.28 4.87
CA PRO A 212 6.52 -3.40 5.72
C PRO A 212 5.02 -3.69 5.66
N THR A 213 4.19 -2.64 5.65
CA THR A 213 2.73 -2.76 5.53
C THR A 213 2.30 -3.31 4.16
N GLN A 214 3.01 -2.95 3.09
CA GLN A 214 2.79 -3.47 1.74
C GLN A 214 3.22 -4.95 1.64
N ALA A 215 4.34 -5.32 2.27
CA ALA A 215 4.81 -6.70 2.36
C ALA A 215 3.85 -7.58 3.19
N MET A 216 3.29 -7.05 4.29
CA MET A 216 2.26 -7.72 5.07
C MET A 216 1.00 -7.96 4.25
N LEU A 217 0.53 -6.96 3.50
CA LEU A 217 -0.62 -7.10 2.61
C LEU A 217 -0.36 -8.16 1.53
N ARG A 218 0.81 -8.11 0.89
CA ARG A 218 1.24 -9.11 -0.09
C ARG A 218 1.19 -10.52 0.50
N PHE A 219 1.74 -10.73 1.71
CA PHE A 219 1.73 -12.02 2.39
C PHE A 219 0.31 -12.50 2.69
N ALA A 220 -0.55 -11.63 3.22
CA ALA A 220 -1.94 -11.95 3.56
C ALA A 220 -2.77 -12.38 2.33
N LEU A 221 -2.38 -11.94 1.12
CA LEU A 221 -3.06 -12.26 -0.13
C LEU A 221 -2.51 -13.49 -0.87
N LEU A 222 -1.46 -14.13 -0.37
CA LEU A 222 -0.90 -15.35 -0.96
C LEU A 222 -1.95 -16.48 -1.10
N PRO A 223 -2.80 -16.77 -0.09
CA PRO A 223 -3.80 -17.82 -0.22
C PRO A 223 -4.80 -17.55 -1.34
N THR A 224 -5.27 -16.30 -1.45
CA THR A 224 -6.20 -15.87 -2.51
C THR A 224 -5.57 -16.06 -3.88
N SER A 225 -4.31 -15.67 -4.03
CA SER A 225 -3.56 -15.84 -5.27
C SER A 225 -3.38 -17.30 -5.68
N TRP A 226 -3.14 -18.19 -4.71
CA TRP A 226 -3.06 -19.62 -4.94
C TRP A 226 -4.39 -20.21 -5.42
N ILE A 227 -5.50 -19.86 -4.75
CA ILE A 227 -6.85 -20.33 -5.09
C ILE A 227 -7.27 -19.82 -6.47
N SER A 228 -7.05 -18.53 -6.75
CA SER A 228 -7.47 -17.92 -8.01
C SER A 228 -6.53 -18.23 -9.18
N ARG A 229 -5.37 -18.85 -8.93
CA ARG A 229 -4.27 -19.06 -9.90
C ARG A 229 -3.89 -17.78 -10.65
N ARG A 230 -4.04 -16.63 -10.00
CA ARG A 230 -3.70 -15.30 -10.51
C ARG A 230 -2.80 -14.59 -9.50
N PRO A 231 -1.88 -13.72 -9.92
CA PRO A 231 -0.97 -13.02 -9.02
C PRO A 231 -1.65 -11.86 -8.26
N VAL A 232 -2.82 -12.14 -7.66
CA VAL A 232 -3.66 -11.17 -6.92
C VAL A 232 -2.87 -10.45 -5.82
N HIS A 233 -1.92 -11.15 -5.19
CA HIS A 233 -1.02 -10.59 -4.18
C HIS A 233 -0.07 -9.53 -4.77
N ASP A 234 0.43 -9.71 -5.99
CA ASP A 234 1.25 -8.72 -6.70
C ASP A 234 0.41 -7.51 -7.13
N GLU A 235 -0.79 -7.79 -7.65
CA GLU A 235 -1.70 -6.77 -8.20
C GLU A 235 -2.18 -5.81 -7.10
N ILE A 236 -2.75 -6.33 -6.01
CA ILE A 236 -3.31 -5.49 -4.95
C ILE A 236 -2.22 -4.82 -4.13
N ALA A 237 -1.14 -5.55 -3.80
CA ALA A 237 -0.04 -4.96 -3.06
C ALA A 237 0.87 -4.09 -3.95
N GLN A 238 0.49 -3.83 -5.21
CA GLN A 238 1.22 -3.01 -6.17
C GLN A 238 2.73 -3.33 -6.19
N SER A 239 3.03 -4.62 -6.31
CA SER A 239 4.38 -5.15 -6.31
C SER A 239 4.59 -6.09 -7.49
N THR A 240 5.85 -6.39 -7.77
CA THR A 240 6.25 -7.29 -8.84
C THR A 240 7.53 -8.04 -8.46
N VAL A 241 7.77 -9.15 -9.16
CA VAL A 241 9.02 -9.91 -9.05
C VAL A 241 9.85 -9.62 -10.30
N ILE A 242 11.12 -9.26 -10.10
CA ILE A 242 12.08 -9.02 -11.17
C ILE A 242 13.23 -10.04 -11.08
N ALA A 243 13.79 -10.41 -12.23
CA ALA A 243 15.04 -11.16 -12.33
C ALA A 243 16.24 -10.22 -12.17
N LEU A 244 17.37 -10.79 -11.72
CA LEU A 244 18.63 -10.11 -11.45
C LEU A 244 19.77 -10.66 -12.31
#